data_AF-A0A835SPM4-F1
#
_entry.id   AF-A0A835SPM4-F1
#
_cell.length_a   1.000
_cell.length_b   1.000
_cell.length_c   1.000
_cell.angle_alpha   90.00
_cell.angle_beta   90.00
_cell.angle_gamma   90.00
#
_symmetry.space_group_name_H-M   'P 1'
#
loop_
_entity.id
_entity.type
_entity.pdbx_description
1 polymer ?
#
loop_
_entity_poly.entity_id
_entity_poly.type
_entity_poly.pdbx_seq_one_letter_code
_entity_poly.pdbx_strand_id
1 'polypeptide(L)'
;MTGTAGVSPAVVAAAEAFVRKELAATDASHDFAHIQRVRANARNLAQLEGLTADAACLVDLAALLHDVRDWKYSGSDGATAEAVQVPAG
;
A
#
# COMPACT_ATOMS: atom_id res chain seq x y z
N MET A 1 21.17 25.29 -1.07
CA MET A 1 20.07 24.94 -0.15
C MET A 1 19.20 23.91 -0.84
N THR A 2 19.50 22.62 -0.66
CA THR A 2 18.70 21.53 -1.22
C THR A 2 17.48 21.36 -0.33
N GLY A 3 16.33 21.87 -0.79
CA GLY A 3 15.05 21.61 -0.15
C GLY A 3 14.75 20.11 -0.29
N THR A 4 14.97 19.35 0.77
CA THR A 4 14.46 17.99 0.87
C THR A 4 12.95 18.11 0.80
N ALA A 5 12.35 17.62 -0.29
CA ALA A 5 10.90 17.40 -0.36
C ALA A 5 10.56 16.29 0.64
N GLY A 6 10.54 16.63 1.92
CA GLY A 6 10.18 15.74 3.00
C GLY A 6 8.73 15.30 2.84
N VAL A 7 8.47 14.01 3.07
CA VAL A 7 7.11 13.48 3.10
C VAL A 7 6.33 14.25 4.14
N SER A 8 5.39 15.08 3.68
CA SER A 8 4.59 15.93 4.54
C SER A 8 3.43 15.13 5.17
N PRO A 9 2.92 15.52 6.34
CA PRO A 9 1.74 14.87 6.96
C PRO A 9 0.52 14.80 6.03
N ALA A 10 0.37 15.79 5.13
CA ALA A 10 -0.68 15.81 4.11
C ALA A 10 -0.58 14.64 3.11
N VAL A 11 0.64 14.23 2.74
CA VAL A 11 0.87 13.09 1.83
C VAL A 11 0.51 11.78 2.53
N VAL A 12 0.88 11.64 3.80
CA VAL A 12 0.51 10.47 4.62
C VAL A 12 -1.02 10.36 4.77
N ALA A 13 -1.70 11.48 5.00
CA ALA A 13 -3.17 11.51 5.07
C ALA A 13 -3.83 11.14 3.73
N ALA A 14 -3.29 11.65 2.61
CA ALA A 14 -3.76 11.29 1.28
C ALA A 14 -3.56 9.80 0.98
N ALA A 15 -2.41 9.24 1.36
CA ALA A 15 -2.12 7.81 1.24
C ALA A 15 -3.08 6.96 2.10
N GLU A 16 -3.37 7.37 3.33
CA GLU A 16 -4.34 6.67 4.19
C GLU A 16 -5.75 6.67 3.57
N ALA A 17 -6.19 7.80 3.01
CA ALA A 17 -7.48 7.88 2.31
C ALA A 17 -7.51 6.99 1.06
N PHE A 18 -6.41 6.93 0.30
CA PHE A 18 -6.25 6.05 -0.85
C PHE A 18 -6.33 4.58 -0.46
N VAL A 19 -5.54 4.16 0.53
CA VAL A 19 -5.52 2.78 1.06
C VAL A 19 -6.91 2.35 1.52
N ARG A 20 -7.63 3.21 2.27
CA ARG A 20 -9.00 2.92 2.71
C ARG A 20 -9.97 2.74 1.54
N LYS A 21 -9.81 3.52 0.46
CA LYS A 21 -10.65 3.42 -0.74
C LYS A 21 -10.38 2.12 -1.52
N GLU A 22 -9.11 1.75 -1.67
CA GLU A 22 -8.69 0.50 -2.35
C GLU A 22 -9.16 -0.74 -1.58
N LEU A 23 -9.03 -0.73 -0.24
CA LEU A 23 -9.49 -1.83 0.61
C LEU A 23 -11.01 -1.91 0.70
N ALA A 24 -11.73 -0.79 0.56
CA ALA A 24 -13.19 -0.81 0.48
C ALA A 24 -13.71 -1.53 -0.77
N ALA A 25 -12.88 -1.66 -1.82
CA ALA A 25 -13.23 -2.33 -3.07
C ALA A 25 -12.83 -3.83 -3.11
N THR A 26 -12.05 -4.31 -2.14
CA THR A 26 -11.51 -5.68 -2.13
C THR A 26 -12.02 -6.44 -0.91
N ASP A 27 -12.40 -7.70 -1.10
CA ASP A 27 -13.04 -8.58 -0.11
C ASP A 27 -12.32 -8.58 1.26
N ALA A 28 -13.10 -8.72 2.33
CA ALA A 28 -12.74 -8.42 3.73
C ALA A 28 -11.55 -9.21 4.34
N SER A 29 -10.80 -9.98 3.55
CA SER A 29 -9.56 -10.64 3.98
C SER A 29 -8.34 -9.72 4.02
N HIS A 30 -8.38 -8.58 3.34
CA HIS A 30 -7.37 -7.51 3.48
C HIS A 30 -7.90 -6.45 4.45
N ASP A 31 -7.87 -6.78 5.73
CA ASP A 31 -8.45 -5.92 6.74
C ASP A 31 -7.52 -4.73 7.02
N PHE A 32 -8.01 -3.50 6.88
CA PHE A 32 -7.28 -2.27 7.19
C PHE A 32 -6.69 -2.27 8.62
N ALA A 33 -7.29 -3.07 9.51
CA ALA A 33 -6.75 -3.34 10.83
C ALA A 33 -5.34 -3.96 10.81
N HIS A 34 -4.98 -4.78 9.82
CA HIS A 34 -3.62 -5.29 9.63
C HIS A 34 -2.62 -4.15 9.41
N ILE A 35 -2.91 -3.28 8.44
CA ILE A 35 -2.08 -2.12 8.10
C ILE A 35 -1.92 -1.19 9.31
N GLN A 36 -2.99 -0.97 10.08
CA GLN A 36 -2.90 -0.16 11.29
C GLN A 36 -1.97 -0.75 12.35
N ARG A 37 -1.99 -2.07 12.57
CA ARG A 37 -1.06 -2.74 13.50
C ARG A 37 0.38 -2.62 13.03
N VAL A 38 0.64 -2.82 11.74
CA VAL A 38 1.98 -2.67 11.15
C VAL A 38 2.48 -1.24 11.32
N ARG A 39 1.65 -0.24 11.00
CA ARG A 39 1.99 1.17 11.16
C ARG A 39 2.29 1.54 12.62
N ALA A 40 1.49 1.05 13.57
CA ALA A 40 1.73 1.30 14.99
C ALA A 40 3.08 0.73 15.46
N ASN A 41 3.41 -0.50 15.05
CA ASN A 41 4.71 -1.10 15.35
C ASN A 41 5.86 -0.34 14.68
N ALA A 42 5.71 0.04 13.42
CA ALA A 42 6.73 0.79 12.68
C ALA A 42 7.01 2.15 13.33
N ARG A 43 5.97 2.85 13.82
CA ARG A 43 6.13 4.10 14.60
C ARG A 43 6.85 3.89 15.92
N ASN A 44 6.50 2.85 16.67
CA ASN A 44 7.18 2.54 17.93
C ASN A 44 8.67 2.26 17.70
N LEU A 45 9.00 1.48 16.67
CA LEU A 45 10.39 1.22 16.29
C LEU A 45 11.09 2.52 15.87
N ALA A 46 10.44 3.37 15.07
CA ALA A 46 11.02 4.63 14.65
C ALA A 46 11.34 5.56 15.84
N GLN A 47 10.49 5.56 16.88
CA GLN A 47 10.73 6.32 18.11
C GLN A 47 11.91 5.75 18.91
N LEU A 48 11.97 4.42 19.05
CA LEU A 48 13.05 3.74 19.79
C LEU A 48 14.42 3.94 19.14
N GLU A 49 14.47 3.94 17.82
CA GLU A 49 15.68 4.16 17.02
C GLU A 49 16.05 5.66 16.90
N GLY A 50 15.24 6.57 17.47
CA GLY A 50 15.52 8.01 17.45
C GLY A 50 15.41 8.67 16.08
N LEU A 51 14.54 8.15 15.19
CA LEU A 51 14.32 8.74 13.88
C LEU A 51 13.77 10.16 13.98
N THR A 52 14.17 11.00 13.02
CA THR A 52 13.61 12.35 12.86
C THR A 52 12.14 12.28 12.45
N ALA A 53 11.39 13.36 12.69
CA ALA A 53 9.97 13.44 12.31
C ALA A 53 9.76 13.19 10.80
N ASP A 54 10.68 13.65 9.95
CA ASP A 54 10.65 13.44 8.50
C ASP A 54 10.82 11.95 8.15
N ALA A 55 11.75 11.26 8.82
CA ALA A 55 11.96 9.83 8.62
C ALA A 55 10.78 9.01 9.18
N ALA A 56 10.16 9.44 10.27
CA ALA A 56 8.94 8.83 10.79
C ALA A 56 7.75 8.97 9.81
N CYS A 57 7.63 10.10 9.11
CA CYS A 57 6.61 10.29 8.07
C CYS A 57 6.84 9.36 6.86
N LEU A 58 8.09 9.13 6.47
CA LEU A 58 8.45 8.14 5.44
C LEU A 58 8.08 6.71 5.87
N VAL A 59 8.34 6.36 7.13
CA VAL A 59 7.98 5.05 7.70
C VAL A 59 6.46 4.86 7.71
N ASP A 60 5.69 5.88 8.10
CA ASP A 60 4.22 5.85 8.04
C ASP A 60 3.71 5.63 6.61
N LEU A 61 4.27 6.35 5.64
CA LEU A 61 3.89 6.23 4.24
C LEU A 61 4.20 4.83 3.69
N ALA A 62 5.38 4.29 3.99
CA ALA A 62 5.78 2.94 3.61
C ALA A 62 4.86 1.88 4.22
N ALA A 63 4.53 2.01 5.52
CA ALA A 63 3.63 1.09 6.21
C ALA A 63 2.20 1.15 5.65
N LEU A 64 1.72 2.31 5.21
CA LEU A 64 0.39 2.44 4.60
C LEU A 64 0.31 1.77 3.23
N LEU A 65 1.34 1.91 2.40
CA LEU A 65 1.33 1.46 1.00
C LEU A 65 1.88 0.04 0.79
N HIS A 66 2.52 -0.57 1.80
CA HIS A 66 3.18 -1.88 1.63
C HIS A 66 2.25 -3.00 1.14
N ASP A 67 0.95 -2.88 1.47
CA ASP A 67 -0.07 -3.88 1.17
C ASP A 67 -1.02 -3.45 0.04
N VAL A 68 -0.81 -2.25 -0.51
CA VAL A 68 -1.58 -1.76 -1.66
C VAL A 68 -0.97 -2.35 -2.94
N ARG A 69 -1.47 -3.51 -3.34
CA ARG A 69 -1.06 -4.21 -4.57
C ARG A 69 -1.89 -3.78 -5.78
N ASP A 70 -1.45 -2.70 -6.42
CA ASP A 70 -1.86 -2.36 -7.79
C ASP A 70 -1.15 -3.29 -8.80
N TRP A 71 -1.84 -4.36 -9.23
CA TRP A 71 -1.55 -5.09 -10.49
C TRP A 71 -2.72 -5.96 -10.98
N LYS A 72 -3.79 -6.14 -10.19
CA LYS A 72 -4.98 -6.92 -10.61
C LYS A 72 -6.14 -6.08 -11.16
N TYR A 73 -6.05 -4.75 -11.11
CA TYR A 73 -7.12 -3.84 -11.55
C TYR A 73 -6.75 -2.90 -12.70
N SER A 74 -5.52 -3.00 -13.24
CA SER A 74 -5.27 -2.51 -14.59
C SER A 74 -5.95 -3.47 -15.56
N GLY A 75 -7.10 -3.06 -16.09
CA GLY A 75 -7.89 -3.81 -17.06
C GLY A 75 -7.11 -4.08 -18.37
N SER A 76 -6.22 -5.07 -18.36
CA SER A 76 -6.16 -5.98 -19.50
C SER A 76 -7.14 -7.09 -19.22
N ASP A 77 -8.34 -6.97 -19.76
CA ASP A 77 -9.09 -8.12 -20.26
C ASP A 77 -8.20 -8.83 -21.30
N GLY A 78 -7.24 -9.61 -20.80
CA GLY A 78 -6.70 -10.75 -21.51
C GLY A 78 -7.84 -11.74 -21.61
N ALA A 79 -8.59 -11.57 -22.68
CA ALA A 79 -9.72 -12.37 -23.07
C ALA A 79 -9.47 -13.88 -22.84
N THR A 80 -10.56 -14.52 -22.41
CA THR A 80 -10.90 -15.94 -22.54
C THR A 80 -10.28 -16.94 -21.57
N ALA A 81 -11.15 -17.37 -20.64
CA ALA A 81 -11.32 -18.79 -20.36
C ALA A 81 -11.65 -19.56 -21.67
N GLU A 82 -11.16 -20.80 -21.77
CA GLU A 82 -11.45 -21.82 -22.80
C GLU A 82 -10.84 -21.64 -24.20
N ALA A 83 -9.76 -22.39 -24.46
CA ALA A 83 -9.67 -23.36 -25.56
C ALA A 83 -8.28 -24.05 -25.54
N VAL A 84 -8.10 -25.04 -24.67
CA VAL A 84 -7.10 -26.10 -24.95
C VAL A 84 -7.73 -26.98 -26.02
N GLN A 85 -7.59 -26.56 -27.28
CA GLN A 85 -7.88 -27.42 -28.41
C GLN A 85 -6.66 -28.32 -28.59
N VAL A 86 -6.78 -29.57 -28.12
CA VAL A 86 -5.83 -30.63 -28.41
C VAL A 86 -5.92 -30.90 -29.92
N PRO A 87 -4.84 -30.75 -30.70
CA PRO A 87 -4.86 -31.16 -32.08
C PRO A 87 -4.98 -32.69 -32.12
N ALA A 88 -6.03 -33.16 -32.79
CA ALA A 88 -6.21 -34.56 -33.14
C ALA A 88 -4.99 -35.06 -33.93
N GLY A 89 -4.43 -36.18 -33.47
CA GLY A 89 -3.70 -37.13 -34.30
C GLY A 89 -4.66 -38.21 -34.76
#